data_AF-A0A5D2B772-F1
#
_entry.id   AF-A0A5D2B772-F1
#
_cell.length_a   1.000
_cell.length_b   1.000
_cell.length_c   1.000
_cell.angle_alpha   90.00
_cell.angle_beta   90.00
_cell.angle_gamma   90.00
#
_symmetry.space_group_name_H-M   'P 1'
#
loop_
_entity.id
_entity.type
_entity.pdbx_description
1 polymer ?
#
loop_
_entity_poly.entity_id
_entity_poly.type
_entity_poly.pdbx_seq_one_letter_code
_entity_poly.pdbx_strand_id
1 'polypeptide(L)'
;MGSIKCCSLLAKCPVSIHCCWERSPSIIFISSICVACLSECIQCGSIGWFGESNQGSITIDMTLIGVSYPLSAGAFRGDVRSYLDPIIGHLAWARTPLLANIYTYFSYSGNPRDISLPYALFTSPSPIVWDQGRGYQNLFDAMLDSLYSALEKAGQGGLEVVVSESGWPSAGGFGTSVDNAATYLSNLIKHVQKGTPKRPGKAIETYLFALFDENQKSGPELERHFGLFSPNKQPKYQLHFGGGRHWDIASKEYNATFPLKSDM
;
A
#
# COMPACT_ATOMS: atom_id res chain seq x y z
N MET A 1 14.51 -16.54 -18.29
CA MET A 1 14.81 -17.04 -16.93
C MET A 1 15.49 -15.92 -16.17
N GLY A 2 14.75 -15.16 -15.37
CA GLY A 2 15.32 -14.10 -14.53
C GLY A 2 15.78 -14.67 -13.20
N SER A 3 17.04 -14.48 -12.85
CA SER A 3 17.63 -14.97 -11.61
C SER A 3 16.96 -14.35 -10.38
N ILE A 4 16.58 -15.22 -9.44
CA ILE A 4 16.21 -14.86 -8.06
C ILE A 4 17.44 -14.19 -7.43
N LYS A 5 17.36 -12.90 -7.11
CA LYS A 5 18.36 -12.24 -6.26
C LYS A 5 17.87 -12.27 -4.83
N CYS A 6 18.37 -13.21 -4.04
CA CYS A 6 18.28 -13.12 -2.57
C CYS A 6 19.20 -11.99 -2.11
N CYS A 7 18.64 -10.97 -1.46
CA CYS A 7 19.44 -9.96 -0.76
C CYS A 7 19.75 -10.51 0.65
N SER A 8 20.98 -10.95 0.89
CA SER A 8 21.43 -11.35 2.21
C SER A 8 21.88 -10.12 3.01
N LEU A 9 20.99 -9.57 3.84
CA LEU A 9 21.36 -8.60 4.87
C LEU A 9 21.85 -9.36 6.12
N LEU A 10 23.16 -9.64 6.13
CA LEU A 10 23.94 -9.97 7.34
C LEU A 10 24.31 -8.63 8.01
N ALA A 11 24.34 -8.42 9.32
CA ALA A 11 24.29 -9.30 10.47
C ALA A 11 23.79 -8.48 11.68
N LYS A 12 22.59 -8.78 12.20
CA LYS A 12 22.12 -8.43 13.57
C LYS A 12 20.66 -8.84 13.86
N CYS A 13 19.89 -9.35 12.89
CA CYS A 13 18.58 -9.94 13.16
C CYS A 13 18.71 -11.44 13.50
N PRO A 14 18.19 -11.92 14.64
CA PRO A 14 18.25 -13.34 15.03
C PRO A 14 17.22 -14.23 14.30
N VAL A 15 16.54 -13.71 13.27
CA VAL A 15 15.53 -14.43 12.49
C VAL A 15 15.91 -14.36 11.01
N SER A 16 16.22 -15.51 10.41
CA SER A 16 16.39 -15.62 8.95
C SER A 16 15.06 -15.32 8.26
N ILE A 17 14.91 -14.11 7.74
CA ILE A 17 13.76 -13.69 6.95
C ILE A 17 14.17 -13.72 5.48
N HIS A 18 13.61 -14.65 4.72
CA HIS A 18 13.70 -14.62 3.26
C HIS A 18 12.62 -13.67 2.72
N CYS A 19 13.01 -12.45 2.35
CA CYS A 19 12.13 -11.56 1.59
C CYS A 19 12.09 -12.00 0.12
N CYS A 20 10.99 -12.61 -0.31
CA CYS A 20 10.73 -12.87 -1.73
C CYS A 20 10.21 -11.60 -2.40
N TRP A 21 10.99 -11.05 -3.33
CA TRP A 21 10.57 -10.02 -4.27
C TRP A 21 10.21 -10.69 -5.61
N GLU A 22 8.95 -10.60 -6.08
CA GLU A 22 8.60 -10.94 -7.46
C GLU A 22 7.95 -9.72 -8.12
N ARG A 23 8.55 -9.29 -9.24
CA ARG A 23 8.22 -8.04 -9.94
C ARG A 23 7.06 -8.28 -10.91
N SER A 24 5.86 -7.82 -10.57
CA SER A 24 4.77 -7.59 -11.53
C SER A 24 4.69 -6.08 -11.82
N PRO A 25 4.39 -5.62 -13.06
CA PRO A 25 4.55 -4.22 -13.45
C PRO A 25 3.63 -3.19 -12.76
N SER A 26 2.78 -3.57 -11.80
CA SER A 26 1.87 -2.62 -11.12
C SER A 26 1.50 -2.96 -9.67
N ILE A 27 1.70 -4.20 -9.22
CA ILE A 27 1.34 -4.63 -7.87
C ILE A 27 2.47 -5.48 -7.30
N ILE A 28 2.92 -5.09 -6.11
CA ILE A 28 3.97 -5.79 -5.38
C ILE A 28 3.41 -6.09 -3.99
N PHE A 29 3.66 -7.30 -3.48
CA PHE A 29 3.23 -7.68 -2.13
C PHE A 29 4.33 -7.31 -1.15
N ILE A 30 3.93 -6.71 -0.03
CA ILE A 30 4.82 -6.59 1.12
C ILE A 30 4.23 -7.45 2.26
N SER A 31 5.06 -8.34 2.82
CA SER A 31 4.78 -8.89 4.14
C SER A 31 5.02 -7.79 5.19
N SER A 32 4.25 -7.73 6.26
CA SER A 32 4.41 -6.71 7.32
C SER A 32 5.82 -6.68 7.91
N ILE A 33 6.59 -7.76 7.75
CA ILE A 33 8.02 -7.85 8.08
C ILE A 33 8.88 -6.93 7.18
N CYS A 34 8.54 -6.73 5.90
CA CYS A 34 9.28 -5.81 5.03
C CYS A 34 8.94 -4.34 5.32
N VAL A 35 7.70 -4.01 5.68
CA VAL A 35 7.36 -2.66 6.17
C VAL A 35 8.04 -2.41 7.52
N ALA A 36 8.02 -3.40 8.43
CA ALA A 36 8.73 -3.32 9.69
C ALA A 36 10.23 -3.15 9.49
N CYS A 37 10.84 -3.82 8.50
CA CYS A 37 12.25 -3.66 8.16
C CYS A 37 12.54 -2.26 7.57
N LEU A 38 11.60 -1.69 6.80
CA LEU A 38 11.68 -0.31 6.32
C LEU A 38 11.57 0.70 7.48
N SER A 39 10.67 0.45 8.45
CA SER A 39 10.46 1.31 9.62
C SER A 39 11.54 1.15 10.70
N GLU A 40 12.10 -0.04 10.89
CA GLU A 40 13.19 -0.32 11.85
C GLU A 40 14.52 0.28 11.36
N CYS A 41 14.74 0.34 10.04
CA CYS A 41 15.83 1.16 9.47
C CYS A 41 15.70 2.65 9.86
N ILE A 42 14.48 3.17 10.02
CA ILE A 42 14.21 4.57 10.41
C ILE A 42 14.38 4.76 11.92
N GLN A 43 14.02 3.77 12.73
CA GLN A 43 14.10 3.85 14.20
C GLN A 43 15.52 3.69 14.76
N CYS A 44 16.47 3.24 13.93
CA CYS A 44 17.89 3.10 14.28
C CYS A 44 18.66 4.44 14.34
N GLY A 45 18.01 5.60 14.19
CA GLY A 45 18.57 6.92 14.54
C GLY A 45 19.91 7.28 13.87
N SER A 46 20.30 6.53 12.84
CA SER A 46 21.57 6.69 12.15
C SER A 46 21.28 7.49 10.90
N ILE A 47 21.31 8.82 11.03
CA ILE A 47 21.59 9.71 9.90
C ILE A 47 23.05 9.43 9.50
N GLY A 48 23.26 8.28 8.87
CA GLY A 48 24.51 7.83 8.29
C GLY A 48 24.36 7.90 6.78
N TRP A 49 24.60 9.08 6.23
CA TRP A 49 24.75 9.26 4.79
C TRP A 49 25.96 8.44 4.31
N PHE A 50 25.70 7.31 3.67
CA PHE A 50 26.72 6.53 2.96
C PHE A 50 26.22 6.18 1.56
N GLY A 51 26.87 6.79 0.56
CA GLY A 51 26.95 6.28 -0.81
C GLY A 51 25.77 6.61 -1.73
N GLU A 52 26.09 7.04 -2.94
CA GLU A 52 25.22 7.38 -4.09
C GLU A 52 24.30 6.22 -4.60
N SER A 53 24.00 5.21 -3.79
CA SER A 53 23.22 4.03 -4.19
C SER A 53 22.06 3.66 -3.28
N ASN A 54 21.90 4.28 -2.10
CA ASN A 54 20.75 4.06 -1.22
C ASN A 54 19.83 5.29 -1.22
N GLN A 55 18.97 5.34 -2.22
CA GLN A 55 17.89 6.32 -2.33
C GLN A 55 16.81 5.99 -1.28
N GLY A 56 16.89 6.63 -0.12
CA GLY A 56 15.88 6.51 0.93
C GLY A 56 14.56 7.14 0.52
N SER A 57 13.46 6.45 0.81
CA SER A 57 12.10 6.99 0.74
C SER A 57 11.48 6.95 2.14
N ILE A 58 10.43 7.74 2.36
CA ILE A 58 9.65 7.77 3.61
C ILE A 58 8.21 7.40 3.31
N THR A 59 7.59 6.69 4.25
CA THR A 59 6.16 6.42 4.26
C THR A 59 5.43 7.44 5.11
N ILE A 60 4.37 8.02 4.54
CA ILE A 60 3.44 8.89 5.24
C ILE A 60 2.05 8.26 5.33
N ASP A 61 1.32 8.67 6.36
CA ASP A 61 -0.10 8.37 6.50
C ASP A 61 -0.94 9.60 6.10
N MET A 62 -2.17 9.36 5.62
CA MET A 62 -3.07 10.41 5.16
C MET A 62 -3.53 11.36 6.29
N THR A 63 -3.34 11.01 7.57
CA THR A 63 -3.57 11.89 8.73
C THR A 63 -2.66 13.13 8.78
N LEU A 64 -1.58 13.16 7.99
CA LEU A 64 -0.73 14.35 7.84
C LEU A 64 -1.39 15.44 6.97
N ILE A 65 -2.42 15.10 6.20
CA ILE A 65 -3.20 16.05 5.39
C ILE A 65 -4.22 16.74 6.27
N GLY A 66 -4.18 18.08 6.31
CA GLY A 66 -5.07 18.91 7.13
C GLY A 66 -6.30 19.38 6.38
N VAL A 67 -6.14 19.65 5.09
CA VAL A 67 -7.26 19.97 4.18
C VAL A 67 -7.27 18.89 3.12
N SER A 68 -8.34 18.11 3.08
CA SER A 68 -8.55 17.03 2.08
C SER A 68 -9.81 17.23 1.26
N TYR A 69 -10.65 18.23 1.57
CA TYR A 69 -11.84 18.58 0.80
C TYR A 69 -12.03 20.11 0.74
N PRO A 70 -12.27 20.70 -0.46
CA PRO A 70 -12.24 20.06 -1.78
C PRO A 70 -10.81 19.54 -2.12
N LEU A 71 -10.72 18.54 -2.99
CA LEU A 71 -9.51 17.73 -3.21
C LEU A 71 -8.33 18.57 -3.73
N SER A 72 -8.61 19.52 -4.61
CA SER A 72 -7.71 20.51 -5.18
C SER A 72 -7.19 21.51 -4.14
N ALA A 73 -7.90 21.66 -3.02
CA ALA A 73 -7.43 22.41 -1.86
C ALA A 73 -6.59 21.54 -0.91
N GLY A 74 -6.26 20.30 -1.28
CA GLY A 74 -5.34 19.40 -0.58
C GLY A 74 -4.14 20.14 0.02
N ALA A 75 -3.90 20.00 1.32
CA ALA A 75 -2.77 20.63 2.01
C ALA A 75 -2.36 19.85 3.26
N PHE A 76 -1.04 19.74 3.50
CA PHE A 76 -0.51 19.22 4.75
C PHE A 76 -0.89 20.13 5.93
N ARG A 77 -1.04 19.54 7.12
CA ARG A 77 -1.34 20.30 8.34
C ARG A 77 -0.20 21.25 8.67
N GLY A 78 -0.53 22.45 9.16
CA GLY A 78 0.47 23.48 9.46
C GLY A 78 1.51 23.04 10.50
N ASP A 79 1.13 22.20 11.47
CA ASP A 79 2.00 21.74 12.54
C ASP A 79 3.00 20.66 12.13
N VAL A 80 2.82 20.04 10.95
CA VAL A 80 3.74 19.01 10.44
C VAL A 80 4.72 19.53 9.40
N ARG A 81 4.44 20.71 8.81
CA ARG A 81 5.21 21.26 7.69
C ARG A 81 6.68 21.51 8.01
N SER A 82 7.00 21.90 9.24
CA SER A 82 8.37 22.26 9.65
C SER A 82 9.37 21.11 9.45
N TYR A 83 8.93 19.86 9.64
CA TYR A 83 9.75 18.68 9.40
C TYR A 83 9.41 17.99 8.07
N LEU A 84 8.16 18.07 7.60
CA LEU A 84 7.74 17.38 6.39
C LEU A 84 8.22 18.05 5.10
N ASP A 85 8.17 19.39 5.01
CA ASP A 85 8.55 20.12 3.80
C ASP A 85 10.04 19.89 3.42
N PRO A 86 11.02 19.91 4.34
CA PRO A 86 12.40 19.55 4.03
C PRO A 86 12.57 18.11 3.55
N ILE A 87 11.80 17.17 4.09
CA ILE A 87 11.85 15.76 3.67
C ILE A 87 11.34 15.62 2.25
N ILE A 88 10.18 16.21 1.92
CA ILE A 88 9.62 16.19 0.57
C ILE A 88 10.59 16.86 -0.42
N GLY A 89 11.22 17.98 -0.02
CA GLY A 89 12.26 18.63 -0.81
C GLY A 89 13.47 17.73 -1.08
N HIS A 90 13.91 16.96 -0.09
CA HIS A 90 14.99 15.99 -0.24
C HIS A 90 14.61 14.85 -1.19
N LEU A 91 13.41 14.28 -1.07
CA LEU A 91 12.93 13.22 -1.97
C LEU A 91 12.90 13.71 -3.43
N ALA A 92 12.41 14.93 -3.65
CA ALA A 92 12.38 15.53 -4.98
C ALA A 92 13.79 15.74 -5.56
N TRP A 93 14.73 16.22 -4.75
CA TRP A 93 16.13 16.36 -5.15
C TRP A 93 16.78 15.00 -5.46
N ALA A 94 16.54 13.99 -4.62
CA ALA A 94 17.05 12.63 -4.77
C ALA A 94 16.34 11.83 -5.87
N ARG A 95 15.24 12.34 -6.42
CA ARG A 95 14.34 11.66 -7.37
C ARG A 95 13.78 10.35 -6.82
N THR A 96 13.49 10.31 -5.53
CA THR A 96 12.85 9.17 -4.88
C THR A 96 11.35 9.41 -4.74
N PRO A 97 10.51 8.38 -4.88
CA PRO A 97 9.09 8.54 -4.66
C PRO A 97 8.80 8.79 -3.17
N LEU A 98 7.65 9.39 -2.88
CA LEU A 98 7.04 9.39 -1.56
C LEU A 98 6.16 8.13 -1.42
N LEU A 99 6.33 7.37 -0.34
CA LEU A 99 5.43 6.26 -0.03
C LEU A 99 4.23 6.79 0.77
N ALA A 100 3.03 6.36 0.41
CA ALA A 100 1.80 6.77 1.09
C ALA A 100 0.91 5.57 1.43
N ASN A 101 0.48 5.52 2.69
CA ASN A 101 -0.51 4.56 3.17
C ASN A 101 -1.92 5.11 2.90
N ILE A 102 -2.68 4.45 2.03
CA ILE A 102 -4.01 4.91 1.61
C ILE A 102 -5.05 3.84 1.95
N TYR A 103 -5.85 4.14 2.96
CA TYR A 103 -6.91 3.26 3.45
C TYR A 103 -8.27 3.96 3.37
N THR A 104 -9.04 3.62 2.33
CA THR A 104 -10.42 4.12 2.18
C THR A 104 -11.34 3.62 3.31
N TYR A 105 -11.05 2.45 3.88
CA TYR A 105 -11.79 1.85 4.99
C TYR A 105 -11.85 2.77 6.21
N PHE A 106 -10.73 3.38 6.62
CA PHE A 106 -10.71 4.24 7.82
C PHE A 106 -11.51 5.53 7.60
N SER A 107 -11.47 6.08 6.38
CA SER A 107 -12.30 7.24 6.03
C SER A 107 -13.80 6.88 6.04
N TYR A 108 -14.17 5.74 5.46
CA TYR A 108 -15.55 5.25 5.47
C TYR A 108 -16.06 4.95 6.87
N SER A 109 -15.32 4.17 7.67
CA SER A 109 -15.74 3.79 9.02
C SER A 109 -15.76 4.97 9.99
N GLY A 110 -14.90 5.97 9.78
CA GLY A 110 -14.90 7.21 10.56
C GLY A 110 -16.02 8.18 10.21
N ASN A 111 -16.51 8.18 8.97
CA ASN A 111 -17.64 9.03 8.54
C ASN A 111 -18.62 8.31 7.58
N PRO A 112 -19.35 7.29 8.05
CA PRO A 112 -20.23 6.49 7.20
C PRO A 112 -21.52 7.22 6.78
N ARG A 113 -21.77 8.41 7.35
CA ARG A 113 -22.91 9.25 6.96
C ARG A 113 -22.66 9.97 5.64
N ASP A 114 -21.45 10.52 5.46
CA ASP A 114 -21.11 11.30 4.27
C ASP A 114 -20.31 10.47 3.25
N ILE A 115 -19.60 9.44 3.71
CA ILE A 115 -18.85 8.53 2.85
C ILE A 115 -19.64 7.24 2.70
N SER A 116 -20.16 7.00 1.50
CA SER A 116 -20.92 5.79 1.20
C SER A 116 -19.98 4.59 1.00
N LEU A 117 -20.45 3.40 1.38
CA LEU A 117 -19.71 2.16 1.16
C LEU A 117 -19.37 1.94 -0.34
N PRO A 118 -20.28 2.17 -1.31
CA PRO A 118 -19.94 2.02 -2.72
C PRO A 118 -18.82 2.95 -3.20
N TYR A 119 -18.74 4.16 -2.64
CA TYR A 119 -17.68 5.10 -2.97
C TYR A 119 -16.31 4.62 -2.47
N ALA A 120 -16.27 4.02 -1.27
CA ALA A 120 -15.05 3.45 -0.70
C ALA A 120 -14.62 2.13 -1.38
N LEU A 121 -15.56 1.34 -1.89
CA LEU A 121 -15.32 0.03 -2.52
C LEU A 121 -15.11 0.05 -4.04
N PHE A 122 -15.03 1.23 -4.67
CA PHE A 122 -14.97 1.39 -6.13
C PHE A 122 -16.22 0.86 -6.88
N THR A 123 -17.38 0.79 -6.22
CA THR A 123 -18.63 0.28 -6.82
C THR A 123 -19.68 1.36 -7.05
N SER A 124 -19.33 2.63 -6.85
CA SER A 124 -20.22 3.75 -7.19
C SER A 124 -20.56 3.75 -8.70
N PRO A 125 -21.84 3.90 -9.10
CA PRO A 125 -22.22 3.90 -10.51
C PRO A 125 -21.81 5.18 -11.25
N SER A 126 -21.55 6.26 -10.54
CA SER A 126 -21.20 7.57 -11.09
C SER A 126 -20.27 8.35 -10.17
N PRO A 127 -19.64 9.44 -10.66
CA PRO A 127 -18.86 10.35 -9.82
C PRO A 127 -19.69 10.89 -8.65
N ILE A 128 -19.16 10.74 -7.43
CA ILE A 128 -19.79 11.23 -6.19
C ILE A 128 -19.30 12.63 -5.84
N VAL A 129 -18.02 12.90 -6.11
CA VAL A 129 -17.39 14.20 -5.84
C VAL A 129 -16.93 14.81 -7.16
N TRP A 130 -17.22 16.09 -7.35
CA TRP A 130 -16.72 16.89 -8.47
C TRP A 130 -15.85 18.01 -7.94
N ASP A 131 -14.66 18.15 -8.50
CA ASP A 131 -13.74 19.21 -8.13
C ASP A 131 -12.93 19.69 -9.33
N GLN A 132 -12.98 20.99 -9.60
CA GLN A 132 -12.35 21.64 -10.77
C GLN A 132 -12.60 20.89 -12.10
N GLY A 133 -13.83 20.41 -12.31
CA GLY A 133 -14.21 19.66 -13.51
C GLY A 133 -13.73 18.19 -13.55
N ARG A 134 -13.07 17.70 -12.49
CA ARG A 134 -12.71 16.28 -12.33
C ARG A 134 -13.77 15.57 -11.50
N GLY A 135 -14.30 14.47 -12.04
CA GLY A 135 -15.25 13.61 -11.35
C GLY A 135 -14.55 12.44 -10.66
N TYR A 136 -14.82 12.25 -9.38
CA TYR A 136 -14.26 11.19 -8.54
C TYR A 136 -15.33 10.16 -8.25
N GLN A 137 -15.19 8.98 -8.87
CA GLN A 137 -16.11 7.85 -8.71
C GLN A 137 -15.76 6.96 -7.51
N ASN A 138 -14.53 7.02 -7.03
CA ASN A 138 -14.09 6.27 -5.87
C ASN A 138 -13.29 7.17 -4.90
N LEU A 139 -13.27 6.77 -3.64
CA LEU A 139 -12.61 7.52 -2.58
C LEU A 139 -11.08 7.44 -2.67
N PHE A 140 -10.54 6.35 -3.21
CA PHE A 140 -9.10 6.16 -3.35
C PHE A 140 -8.47 7.25 -4.24
N ASP A 141 -9.07 7.52 -5.40
CA ASP A 141 -8.65 8.60 -6.30
C ASP A 141 -8.74 9.96 -5.63
N ALA A 142 -9.81 10.19 -4.86
CA ALA A 142 -10.01 11.44 -4.15
C ALA A 142 -8.92 11.66 -3.09
N MET A 143 -8.63 10.62 -2.30
CA MET A 143 -7.56 10.64 -1.30
C MET A 143 -6.20 10.87 -1.97
N LEU A 144 -5.86 10.13 -3.01
CA LEU A 144 -4.57 10.25 -3.70
C LEU A 144 -4.41 11.62 -4.40
N ASP A 145 -5.45 12.16 -5.03
CA ASP A 145 -5.41 13.49 -5.65
C ASP A 145 -5.36 14.64 -4.63
N SER A 146 -5.92 14.43 -3.44
CA SER A 146 -5.74 15.37 -2.33
C SER A 146 -4.27 15.41 -1.88
N LEU A 147 -3.58 14.27 -1.85
CA LEU A 147 -2.15 14.20 -1.57
C LEU A 147 -1.33 14.88 -2.67
N TYR A 148 -1.65 14.62 -3.95
CA TYR A 148 -0.97 15.32 -5.05
C TYR A 148 -1.15 16.84 -4.98
N SER A 149 -2.33 17.31 -4.60
CA SER A 149 -2.59 18.74 -4.42
C SER A 149 -1.82 19.31 -3.21
N ALA A 150 -1.66 18.54 -2.14
CA ALA A 150 -0.83 18.93 -0.99
C ALA A 150 0.66 19.04 -1.37
N LEU A 151 1.17 18.09 -2.18
CA LEU A 151 2.54 18.12 -2.70
C LEU A 151 2.78 19.33 -3.63
N GLU A 152 1.81 19.66 -4.48
CA GLU A 152 1.86 20.87 -5.32
C GLU A 152 1.98 22.14 -4.46
N LYS A 153 1.19 22.25 -3.38
CA LYS A 153 1.27 23.39 -2.44
C LYS A 153 2.56 23.44 -1.64
N ALA A 154 3.20 22.29 -1.41
CA ALA A 154 4.54 22.20 -0.83
C ALA A 154 5.65 22.51 -1.86
N GLY A 155 5.30 22.85 -3.10
CA GLY A 155 6.25 23.18 -4.17
C GLY A 155 6.85 21.95 -4.87
N GLN A 156 6.35 20.74 -4.59
CA GLN A 156 6.88 19.47 -5.10
C GLN A 156 5.84 18.69 -5.90
N GLY A 157 5.11 19.40 -6.78
CA GLY A 157 4.06 18.82 -7.62
C GLY A 157 4.55 17.76 -8.62
N GLY A 158 5.85 17.70 -8.90
CA GLY A 158 6.46 16.67 -9.76
C GLY A 158 6.85 15.39 -9.01
N LEU A 159 6.70 15.34 -7.68
CA LEU A 159 7.10 14.18 -6.89
C LEU A 159 6.21 12.98 -7.22
N GLU A 160 6.86 11.83 -7.39
CA GLU A 160 6.18 10.55 -7.58
C GLU A 160 5.63 10.04 -6.26
N VAL A 161 4.47 9.40 -6.31
CA VAL A 161 3.85 8.77 -5.14
C VAL A 161 3.62 7.31 -5.45
N VAL A 162 4.03 6.47 -4.51
CA VAL A 162 3.79 5.02 -4.52
C VAL A 162 2.89 4.72 -3.33
N VAL A 163 1.83 3.94 -3.54
CA VAL A 163 0.91 3.55 -2.46
C VAL A 163 1.50 2.35 -1.74
N SER A 164 2.15 2.56 -0.61
CA SER A 164 2.87 1.54 0.15
C SER A 164 1.97 0.59 0.92
N GLU A 165 0.77 1.02 1.27
CA GLU A 165 -0.21 0.17 1.93
C GLU A 165 -1.63 0.57 1.53
N SER A 166 -2.41 -0.42 1.14
CA SER A 166 -3.85 -0.27 0.93
C SER A 166 -4.54 -1.61 1.13
N GLY A 167 -5.65 -1.62 1.85
CA GLY A 167 -6.37 -2.84 2.17
C GLY A 167 -7.73 -2.59 2.80
N TRP A 168 -8.48 -3.67 3.00
CA TRP A 168 -9.77 -3.65 3.67
C TRP A 168 -9.88 -4.87 4.59
N PRO A 169 -10.20 -4.69 5.88
CA PRO A 169 -10.24 -5.80 6.82
C PRO A 169 -11.48 -6.67 6.60
N SER A 170 -11.31 -8.01 6.68
CA SER A 170 -12.41 -8.95 6.47
C SER A 170 -13.34 -9.11 7.67
N ALA A 171 -12.92 -8.71 8.86
CA ALA A 171 -13.67 -8.85 10.10
C ALA A 171 -13.19 -7.84 11.15
N GLY A 172 -13.83 -7.83 12.33
CA GLY A 172 -13.36 -7.09 13.50
C GLY A 172 -13.80 -5.63 13.59
N GLY A 173 -14.70 -5.16 12.72
CA GLY A 173 -15.20 -3.78 12.78
C GLY A 173 -16.49 -3.53 12.01
N PHE A 174 -16.94 -2.27 12.04
CA PHE A 174 -18.08 -1.82 11.24
C PHE A 174 -17.71 -1.81 9.75
N GLY A 175 -18.58 -2.38 8.90
CA GLY A 175 -18.36 -2.44 7.45
C GLY A 175 -17.27 -3.42 7.00
N THR A 176 -16.76 -4.25 7.92
CA THR A 176 -15.81 -5.33 7.61
C THR A 176 -16.56 -6.60 7.24
N SER A 177 -16.24 -7.19 6.10
CA SER A 177 -16.70 -8.52 5.70
C SER A 177 -15.72 -9.10 4.67
N VAL A 178 -15.70 -10.42 4.53
CA VAL A 178 -14.93 -11.09 3.48
C VAL A 178 -15.32 -10.58 2.09
N ASP A 179 -16.62 -10.37 1.84
CA ASP A 179 -17.12 -9.87 0.56
C ASP A 179 -16.70 -8.43 0.27
N ASN A 180 -16.75 -7.54 1.27
CA ASN A 180 -16.29 -6.15 1.12
C ASN A 180 -14.79 -6.12 0.86
N ALA A 181 -14.01 -6.92 1.59
CA ALA A 181 -12.57 -6.99 1.39
C ALA A 181 -12.20 -7.56 0.01
N ALA A 182 -12.86 -8.62 -0.43
CA ALA A 182 -12.70 -9.19 -1.77
C ALA A 182 -13.05 -8.17 -2.86
N THR A 183 -14.14 -7.42 -2.68
CA THR A 183 -14.59 -6.37 -3.61
C THR A 183 -13.56 -5.24 -3.69
N TYR A 184 -13.11 -4.74 -2.54
CA TYR A 184 -12.11 -3.67 -2.47
C TYR A 184 -10.82 -4.07 -3.18
N LEU A 185 -10.22 -5.22 -2.80
CA LEU A 185 -8.96 -5.68 -3.35
C LEU A 185 -9.07 -5.96 -4.85
N SER A 186 -10.13 -6.63 -5.29
CA SER A 186 -10.34 -6.93 -6.71
C SER A 186 -10.49 -5.66 -7.56
N ASN A 187 -11.19 -4.66 -7.05
CA ASN A 187 -11.39 -3.41 -7.77
C ASN A 187 -10.15 -2.53 -7.74
N LEU A 188 -9.44 -2.47 -6.62
CA LEU A 188 -8.17 -1.76 -6.51
C LEU A 188 -7.17 -2.30 -7.55
N ILE A 189 -7.00 -3.62 -7.62
CA ILE A 189 -6.11 -4.28 -8.60
C ILE A 189 -6.45 -3.89 -10.05
N LYS A 190 -7.74 -3.84 -10.39
CA LYS A 190 -8.20 -3.43 -11.73
C LYS A 190 -8.05 -1.93 -11.97
N HIS A 191 -8.14 -1.12 -10.92
CA HIS A 191 -8.17 0.34 -10.99
C HIS A 191 -6.78 0.94 -11.17
N VAL A 192 -5.77 0.45 -10.45
CA VAL A 192 -4.43 1.06 -10.35
C VAL A 192 -3.73 1.24 -11.70
N GLN A 193 -4.11 0.50 -12.75
CA GLN A 193 -3.57 0.64 -14.10
C GLN A 193 -4.00 1.94 -14.81
N LYS A 194 -5.09 2.58 -14.38
CA LYS A 194 -5.70 3.73 -15.06
C LYS A 194 -5.14 5.08 -14.62
N GLY A 195 -4.55 5.15 -13.43
CA GLY A 195 -4.21 6.41 -12.78
C GLY A 195 -5.43 7.06 -12.10
N THR A 196 -5.29 8.34 -11.75
CA THR A 196 -6.33 9.14 -11.10
C THR A 196 -6.88 10.22 -12.06
N PRO A 197 -8.02 10.87 -11.75
CA PRO A 197 -8.50 12.00 -12.54
C PRO A 197 -7.50 13.16 -12.70
N LYS A 198 -6.67 13.45 -11.68
CA LYS A 198 -5.62 14.48 -11.77
C LYS A 198 -4.36 14.00 -12.49
N ARG A 199 -4.02 12.71 -12.42
CA ARG A 199 -2.88 12.09 -13.12
C ARG A 199 -3.34 10.87 -13.94
N PRO A 200 -4.06 11.09 -15.05
CA PRO A 200 -4.61 10.01 -15.86
C PRO A 200 -3.52 9.29 -16.67
N GLY A 201 -3.74 8.01 -16.98
CA GLY A 201 -2.91 7.24 -17.92
C GLY A 201 -1.57 6.79 -17.35
N LYS A 202 -1.31 7.02 -16.05
CA LYS A 202 -0.14 6.53 -15.34
C LYS A 202 -0.54 5.48 -14.32
N ALA A 203 0.01 4.27 -14.44
CA ALA A 203 -0.21 3.24 -13.44
C ALA A 203 0.31 3.68 -12.06
N ILE A 204 -0.47 3.40 -11.04
CA ILE A 204 -0.16 3.71 -9.65
C ILE A 204 0.47 2.47 -9.04
N GLU A 205 1.78 2.52 -8.77
CA GLU A 205 2.43 1.43 -8.03
C GLU A 205 1.79 1.32 -6.65
N THR A 206 1.18 0.16 -6.38
CA THR A 206 0.35 -0.05 -5.19
C THR A 206 0.67 -1.38 -4.54
N TYR A 207 0.83 -1.35 -3.23
CA TYR A 207 1.14 -2.49 -2.40
C TYR A 207 -0.07 -2.84 -1.53
N LEU A 208 -0.50 -4.09 -1.61
CA LEU A 208 -1.66 -4.57 -0.87
C LEU A 208 -1.24 -4.92 0.56
N PHE A 209 -1.95 -4.35 1.53
CA PHE A 209 -1.79 -4.65 2.94
C PHE A 209 -2.88 -5.63 3.40
N ALA A 210 -2.57 -6.80 3.94
CA ALA A 210 -1.24 -7.42 4.11
C ALA A 210 -1.28 -8.88 3.65
N LEU A 211 -0.11 -9.52 3.49
CA LEU A 211 -0.08 -10.88 2.99
C LEU A 211 -0.82 -11.88 3.91
N PHE A 212 -0.68 -11.77 5.23
CA PHE A 212 -1.32 -12.68 6.18
C PHE A 212 -2.13 -11.94 7.23
N ASP A 213 -3.13 -12.60 7.81
CA ASP A 213 -3.78 -12.16 9.03
C ASP A 213 -2.77 -12.20 10.20
N GLU A 214 -2.63 -11.07 10.89
CA GLU A 214 -1.63 -10.88 11.95
C GLU A 214 -2.27 -11.00 13.34
N ASN A 215 -2.41 -12.23 13.83
CA ASN A 215 -3.10 -12.53 15.08
C ASN A 215 -2.44 -11.95 16.35
N GLN A 216 -1.19 -11.48 16.28
CA GLN A 216 -0.47 -10.84 17.39
C GLN A 216 -0.52 -9.31 17.36
N LYS A 217 -1.20 -8.71 16.38
CA LYS A 217 -1.29 -7.26 16.26
C LYS A 217 -2.08 -6.68 17.44
N SER A 218 -1.49 -5.69 18.11
CA SER A 218 -2.14 -4.93 19.17
C SER A 218 -3.11 -3.90 18.58
N GLY A 219 -4.14 -3.52 19.35
CA GLY A 219 -5.10 -2.50 18.93
C GLY A 219 -6.48 -3.09 18.61
N PRO A 220 -7.28 -2.40 17.78
CA PRO A 220 -8.62 -2.84 17.40
C PRO A 220 -8.62 -4.22 16.75
N GLU A 221 -9.70 -4.99 16.95
CA GLU A 221 -9.78 -6.36 16.44
C GLU A 221 -9.58 -6.44 14.91
N LEU A 222 -10.10 -5.46 14.16
CA LEU A 222 -9.95 -5.37 12.70
C LEU A 222 -8.50 -5.46 12.20
N GLU A 223 -7.52 -5.01 13.01
CA GLU A 223 -6.10 -5.01 12.64
C GLU A 223 -5.58 -6.43 12.36
N ARG A 224 -6.20 -7.45 12.99
CA ARG A 224 -5.83 -8.86 12.83
C ARG A 224 -6.37 -9.50 11.55
N HIS A 225 -7.18 -8.79 10.77
CA HIS A 225 -7.99 -9.35 9.68
C HIS A 225 -7.74 -8.72 8.30
N PHE A 226 -6.59 -8.05 8.09
CA PHE A 226 -6.19 -7.46 6.80
C PHE A 226 -5.55 -8.44 5.82
N GLY A 227 -5.30 -9.68 6.24
CA GLY A 227 -4.62 -10.69 5.44
C GLY A 227 -5.34 -11.02 4.15
N LEU A 228 -4.56 -11.16 3.08
CA LEU A 228 -4.97 -11.83 1.85
C LEU A 228 -5.04 -13.36 2.05
N PHE A 229 -4.25 -13.87 2.98
CA PHE A 229 -4.21 -15.27 3.38
C PHE A 229 -4.45 -15.40 4.89
N SER A 230 -5.12 -16.48 5.28
CA SER A 230 -5.20 -16.91 6.67
C SER A 230 -3.82 -17.39 7.16
N PRO A 231 -3.55 -17.46 8.48
CA PRO A 231 -2.25 -17.91 9.00
C PRO A 231 -1.86 -19.33 8.58
N ASN A 232 -2.86 -20.16 8.22
CA ASN A 232 -2.68 -21.50 7.65
C ASN A 232 -2.37 -21.50 6.14
N LYS A 233 -2.04 -20.34 5.55
CA LYS A 233 -1.69 -20.12 4.14
C LYS A 233 -2.84 -20.34 3.15
N GLN A 234 -4.08 -20.49 3.63
CA GLN A 234 -5.23 -20.57 2.75
C GLN A 234 -5.59 -19.18 2.22
N PRO A 235 -5.78 -19.01 0.90
CA PRO A 235 -6.21 -17.74 0.34
C PRO A 235 -7.61 -17.39 0.85
N LYS A 236 -7.81 -16.14 1.27
CA LYS A 236 -9.13 -15.63 1.69
C LYS A 236 -9.94 -15.13 0.50
N TYR A 237 -9.28 -14.75 -0.59
CA TYR A 237 -9.90 -14.16 -1.76
C TYR A 237 -9.30 -14.74 -3.05
N GLN A 238 -10.13 -14.87 -4.09
CA GLN A 238 -9.67 -15.20 -5.43
C GLN A 238 -9.33 -13.92 -6.17
N LEU A 239 -8.06 -13.52 -6.17
CA LEU A 239 -7.58 -12.28 -6.78
C LEU A 239 -6.81 -12.56 -8.09
N HIS A 240 -7.05 -11.73 -9.10
CA HIS A 240 -6.41 -11.84 -10.41
C HIS A 240 -5.43 -10.69 -10.64
N PHE A 241 -4.13 -10.97 -10.55
CA PHE A 241 -3.06 -9.95 -10.64
C PHE A 241 -2.58 -9.66 -12.07
N GLY A 242 -3.38 -9.98 -13.09
CA GLY A 242 -3.11 -9.63 -14.49
C GLY A 242 -1.93 -10.34 -15.18
N GLY A 243 -1.19 -11.20 -14.47
CA GLY A 243 -0.26 -12.15 -15.09
C GLY A 243 -1.00 -13.45 -15.42
N GLY A 244 -0.81 -13.99 -16.64
CA GLY A 244 -1.37 -15.28 -17.09
C GLY A 244 -0.81 -16.51 -16.35
N ARG A 245 -0.81 -16.48 -15.02
CA ARG A 245 -0.71 -17.66 -14.16
C ARG A 245 -1.96 -17.67 -13.31
N HIS A 246 -2.88 -18.54 -13.69
CA HIS A 246 -3.95 -18.99 -12.83
C HIS A 246 -3.29 -19.54 -11.55
N TRP A 247 -3.54 -18.90 -10.40
CA TRP A 247 -3.08 -19.42 -9.12
C TRP A 247 -3.95 -20.61 -8.71
N ASP A 248 -3.82 -21.71 -9.44
CA ASP A 248 -4.28 -23.02 -8.99
C ASP A 248 -3.38 -23.48 -7.85
N ILE A 249 -3.66 -23.00 -6.64
CA ILE A 249 -3.22 -23.71 -5.44
C ILE A 249 -4.31 -24.74 -5.12
N ALA A 250 -4.46 -25.72 -6.01
CA ALA A 250 -5.17 -26.94 -5.69
C ALA A 250 -4.29 -27.75 -4.74
N SER A 251 -4.81 -28.07 -3.56
CA SER A 251 -4.14 -28.76 -2.46
C SER A 251 -3.81 -30.25 -2.74
N LYS A 252 -3.41 -30.62 -3.96
CA LYS A 252 -3.26 -32.03 -4.35
C LYS A 252 -1.86 -32.52 -4.74
N GLU A 253 -0.83 -31.68 -4.85
CA GLU A 253 0.45 -32.17 -5.41
C GLU A 253 1.74 -31.74 -4.67
N TYR A 254 1.79 -31.83 -3.33
CA TYR A 254 3.09 -31.86 -2.64
C TYR A 254 3.16 -33.01 -1.64
N ASN A 255 3.16 -34.23 -2.18
CA ASN A 255 3.63 -35.45 -1.51
C ASN A 255 4.88 -35.98 -2.24
N ALA A 256 5.88 -35.12 -2.44
CA ALA A 256 7.17 -35.54 -2.98
C ALA A 256 8.27 -35.31 -1.93
N THR A 257 8.59 -36.36 -1.19
CA THR A 257 9.81 -36.49 -0.39
C THR A 257 11.01 -36.58 -1.34
N PHE A 258 11.87 -35.56 -1.34
CA PHE A 258 13.19 -35.66 -1.99
C PHE A 258 14.26 -35.86 -0.91
N PRO A 259 15.04 -36.96 -0.95
CA PRO A 259 16.12 -37.19 0.00
C PRO A 259 17.33 -36.34 -0.41
N LEU A 260 17.83 -35.53 0.52
CA LEU A 260 19.08 -34.80 0.37
C LEU A 260 20.25 -35.79 0.43
N LYS A 261 20.96 -35.98 -0.70
CA LYS A 261 22.29 -36.59 -0.71
C LYS A 261 23.28 -35.55 -0.21
N SER A 262 23.94 -35.85 0.92
CA SER A 262 25.14 -35.17 1.36
C SER A 262 26.34 -35.80 0.68
N ASP A 263 27.07 -35.05 -0.12
CA ASP A 263 28.43 -35.41 -0.49
C ASP A 263 29.40 -34.51 0.30
N MET A 264 30.35 -35.17 0.96
CA MET A 264 31.48 -34.61 1.71
C MET A 264 32.47 -33.87 0.82
#